data_AF-A0A2N8ZAS5-F1
#
_entry.id   AF-A0A2N8ZAS5-F1
#
_cell.length_a   1.000
_cell.length_b   1.000
_cell.length_c   1.000
_cell.angle_alpha   90.00
_cell.angle_beta   90.00
_cell.angle_gamma   90.00
#
_symmetry.space_group_name_H-M   'P 1'
#
loop_
_entity.id
_entity.type
_entity.pdbx_description
1 polymer ?
#
loop_
_entity_poly.entity_id
_entity_poly.type
_entity_poly.pdbx_seq_one_letter_code
_entity_poly.pdbx_strand_id
1 'polypeptide(L)'
;MNKQKSEEVKKSLIAYSLLNRSKQKTFINLVNGKESSKDDIGIIVTQLTPPYSECKKLYSELTIENYKAMINLATISIHTINTAGRNREQCQKLVRKIMSYFKATRKDSNQLCVKTVKTLLTESEYDSFISAMKSYNYKNKSAFLRDHVTDNIEVKPNNDQESYEYFRVTQNLASQLTNLISNIKSTDDLNDVDNLFMKAINELVQNILLTRNLAVNNHNQKTSKYLALHHLSSVQLRALYLEKLEQENE
;
A
#
# COMPACT_ATOMS: atom_id res chain seq x y z
N MET A 1 -5.65 6.10 -50.76
CA MET A 1 -6.26 6.70 -49.55
C MET A 1 -5.25 7.71 -48.98
N ASN A 2 -5.63 8.99 -48.90
CA ASN A 2 -4.71 10.10 -48.62
C ASN A 2 -4.10 9.97 -47.22
N LYS A 3 -2.78 10.20 -47.06
CA LYS A 3 -2.03 9.99 -45.81
C LYS A 3 -2.64 10.78 -44.63
N GLN A 4 -3.18 11.98 -44.91
CA GLN A 4 -3.93 12.81 -43.96
C GLN A 4 -5.22 12.14 -43.46
N LYS A 5 -6.05 11.59 -44.36
CA LYS A 5 -7.30 10.89 -43.99
C LYS A 5 -7.03 9.67 -43.11
N SER A 6 -5.90 8.98 -43.31
CA SER A 6 -5.51 7.85 -42.44
C SER A 6 -5.09 8.28 -41.03
N GLU A 7 -4.51 9.47 -40.84
CA GLU A 7 -4.12 9.95 -39.52
C GLU A 7 -5.31 10.50 -38.73
N GLU A 8 -6.27 11.15 -39.39
CA GLU A 8 -7.53 11.58 -38.75
C GLU A 8 -8.34 10.41 -38.18
N VAL A 9 -8.42 9.29 -38.92
CA VAL A 9 -9.09 8.08 -38.43
C VAL A 9 -8.35 7.51 -37.20
N LYS A 10 -7.01 7.53 -37.20
CA LYS A 10 -6.22 7.08 -36.03
C LYS A 10 -6.36 8.01 -34.83
N LYS A 11 -6.52 9.32 -35.03
CA LYS A 11 -6.82 10.28 -33.94
C LYS A 11 -8.20 10.03 -33.34
N SER A 12 -9.17 9.68 -34.18
CA SER A 12 -10.54 9.39 -33.76
C SER A 12 -10.64 8.21 -32.78
N LEU A 13 -9.67 7.29 -32.77
CA LEU A 13 -9.59 6.15 -31.84
C LEU A 13 -9.61 6.56 -30.35
N ILE A 14 -9.33 7.83 -30.01
CA ILE A 14 -9.48 8.34 -28.65
C ILE A 14 -10.90 8.19 -28.09
N ALA A 15 -11.91 8.06 -28.96
CA ALA A 15 -13.29 7.78 -28.59
C ALA A 15 -13.44 6.52 -27.72
N TYR A 16 -12.53 5.55 -27.86
CA TYR A 16 -12.52 4.35 -27.04
C TYR A 16 -12.20 4.61 -25.55
N SER A 17 -11.74 5.82 -25.18
CA SER A 17 -11.62 6.24 -23.78
C SER A 17 -12.96 6.36 -23.04
N LEU A 18 -14.07 6.50 -23.79
CA LEU A 18 -15.43 6.56 -23.26
C LEU A 18 -16.01 5.16 -22.95
N LEU A 19 -15.34 4.07 -23.35
CA LEU A 19 -15.80 2.72 -23.02
C LEU A 19 -15.88 2.54 -21.50
N ASN A 20 -17.03 2.05 -21.03
CA ASN A 20 -17.15 1.58 -19.66
C ASN A 20 -16.38 0.26 -19.46
N ARG A 21 -16.16 -0.13 -18.20
CA ARG A 21 -15.32 -1.29 -17.86
C ARG A 21 -15.83 -2.61 -18.43
N SER A 22 -17.15 -2.81 -18.45
CA SER A 22 -17.74 -4.04 -19.02
C SER A 22 -17.36 -4.15 -20.49
N LYS A 23 -17.56 -3.07 -21.25
CA LYS A 23 -17.19 -2.97 -22.66
C LYS A 23 -15.68 -3.09 -22.90
N GLN A 24 -14.84 -2.52 -22.03
CA GLN A 24 -13.38 -2.69 -22.11
C GLN A 24 -12.97 -4.16 -21.95
N LYS A 25 -13.55 -4.88 -20.98
CA LYS A 25 -13.29 -6.33 -20.80
C LYS A 25 -13.73 -7.12 -22.03
N THR A 26 -14.92 -6.84 -22.57
CA THR A 26 -15.39 -7.49 -23.80
C THR A 26 -14.47 -7.21 -24.98
N PHE A 27 -13.95 -5.99 -25.13
CA PHE A 27 -12.97 -5.66 -26.16
C PHE A 27 -11.68 -6.46 -26.00
N ILE A 28 -11.13 -6.57 -24.79
CA ILE A 28 -9.92 -7.34 -24.49
C ILE A 28 -10.13 -8.83 -24.79
N ASN A 29 -11.28 -9.38 -24.39
CA ASN A 29 -11.63 -10.76 -24.70
C ASN A 29 -11.77 -10.99 -26.21
N LEU A 30 -12.29 -10.02 -26.95
CA LEU A 30 -12.40 -10.10 -28.41
C LEU A 30 -11.02 -10.13 -29.10
N VAL A 31 -10.05 -9.39 -28.55
CA VAL A 31 -8.64 -9.38 -29.01
C VAL A 31 -7.91 -10.67 -28.67
N ASN A 32 -8.21 -11.28 -27.53
CA ASN A 32 -7.55 -12.50 -27.04
C ASN A 32 -8.27 -13.80 -27.47
N GLY A 33 -9.47 -13.69 -28.03
CA GLY A 33 -10.28 -14.81 -28.51
C GLY A 33 -9.70 -15.48 -29.75
N LYS A 34 -10.24 -16.65 -30.12
CA LYS A 34 -9.87 -17.38 -31.33
C LYS A 34 -10.95 -17.25 -32.41
N GLU A 35 -10.50 -17.24 -33.67
CA GLU A 35 -11.24 -17.37 -34.93
C GLU A 35 -12.74 -17.01 -34.88
N SER A 36 -13.02 -15.70 -34.78
CA SER A 36 -14.35 -15.15 -35.03
C SER A 36 -14.39 -14.57 -36.44
N SER A 37 -15.53 -14.72 -37.12
CA SER A 37 -15.71 -14.14 -38.45
C SER A 37 -15.55 -12.62 -38.38
N LYS A 38 -15.12 -12.00 -39.48
CA LYS A 38 -14.95 -10.55 -39.54
C LYS A 38 -16.26 -9.81 -39.23
N ASP A 39 -17.38 -10.37 -39.64
CA ASP A 39 -18.70 -9.78 -39.46
C ASP A 39 -19.16 -9.85 -38.00
N ASP A 40 -18.89 -10.95 -37.29
CA ASP A 40 -19.17 -11.07 -35.85
C ASP A 40 -18.36 -10.06 -35.04
N ILE A 41 -17.05 -9.93 -35.36
CA ILE A 41 -16.19 -8.91 -34.75
C ILE A 41 -16.74 -7.51 -35.08
N GLY A 42 -17.22 -7.28 -36.30
CA GLY A 42 -17.84 -6.03 -36.74
C GLY A 42 -19.05 -5.65 -35.89
N ILE A 43 -19.96 -6.58 -35.66
CA ILE A 43 -21.16 -6.38 -34.84
C ILE A 43 -20.76 -6.05 -33.40
N ILE A 44 -19.86 -6.85 -32.80
CA ILE A 44 -19.44 -6.65 -31.40
C ILE A 44 -18.72 -5.30 -31.26
N VAL A 45 -17.75 -4.98 -32.12
CA VAL A 45 -17.02 -3.70 -32.06
C VAL A 45 -17.99 -2.52 -32.21
N THR A 46 -18.99 -2.62 -33.08
CA THR A 46 -20.01 -1.57 -33.24
C THR A 46 -20.83 -1.37 -31.96
N GLN A 47 -21.27 -2.45 -31.31
CA GLN A 47 -21.99 -2.38 -30.03
C GLN A 47 -21.14 -1.85 -28.87
N LEU A 48 -19.84 -2.16 -28.89
CA LEU A 48 -18.90 -1.64 -27.91
C LEU A 48 -18.70 -0.14 -28.10
N THR A 49 -18.49 0.31 -29.33
CA THR A 49 -18.16 1.70 -29.66
C THR A 49 -19.24 2.66 -29.12
N PRO A 50 -18.86 3.76 -28.43
CA PRO A 50 -19.82 4.73 -27.92
C PRO A 50 -20.60 5.40 -29.06
N PRO A 51 -21.83 5.88 -28.81
CA PRO A 51 -22.62 6.56 -29.83
C PRO A 51 -21.86 7.74 -30.47
N TYR A 52 -22.11 7.98 -31.76
CA TYR A 52 -21.47 9.06 -32.51
C TYR A 52 -21.63 10.43 -31.84
N SER A 53 -22.81 10.71 -31.27
CA SER A 53 -23.10 11.96 -30.57
C SER A 53 -22.19 12.19 -29.35
N GLU A 54 -21.83 11.13 -28.62
CA GLU A 54 -20.89 11.21 -27.49
C GLU A 54 -19.45 11.34 -27.98
N CYS A 55 -19.08 10.57 -29.02
CA CYS A 55 -17.75 10.66 -29.61
C CYS A 55 -17.46 12.06 -30.16
N LYS A 56 -18.46 12.71 -30.78
CA LYS A 56 -18.36 14.07 -31.33
C LYS A 56 -18.20 15.14 -30.25
N LYS A 57 -18.69 14.90 -29.02
CA LYS A 57 -18.43 15.79 -27.88
C LYS A 57 -16.97 15.74 -27.44
N LEU A 58 -16.32 14.58 -27.56
CA LEU A 58 -14.91 14.40 -27.21
C LEU A 58 -13.97 14.87 -28.32
N TYR A 59 -14.32 14.65 -29.58
CA TYR A 59 -13.56 15.07 -30.75
C TYR A 59 -14.50 15.81 -31.72
N SER A 60 -14.50 17.14 -31.66
CA SER A 60 -15.43 18.01 -32.39
C SER A 60 -15.34 17.90 -33.92
N GLU A 61 -14.14 17.61 -34.43
CA GLU A 61 -13.84 17.40 -35.86
C GLU A 61 -14.26 16.02 -36.38
N LEU A 62 -14.82 15.15 -35.52
CA LEU A 62 -15.24 13.81 -35.91
C LEU A 62 -16.36 13.86 -36.95
N THR A 63 -16.09 13.33 -38.13
CA THR A 63 -17.07 13.12 -39.18
C THR A 63 -17.71 11.73 -39.08
N ILE A 64 -18.90 11.55 -39.65
CA ILE A 64 -19.57 10.24 -39.71
C ILE A 64 -18.71 9.23 -40.48
N GLU A 65 -18.01 9.66 -41.53
CA GLU A 65 -17.07 8.81 -42.26
C GLU A 65 -15.91 8.35 -41.38
N ASN A 66 -15.28 9.26 -40.64
CA ASN A 66 -14.17 8.92 -39.75
C ASN A 66 -14.63 8.02 -38.59
N TYR A 67 -15.85 8.22 -38.08
CA TYR A 67 -16.46 7.34 -37.09
C TYR A 67 -16.65 5.91 -37.62
N LYS A 68 -17.22 5.75 -38.82
CA LYS A 68 -17.37 4.43 -39.47
C LYS A 68 -16.02 3.79 -39.77
N ALA A 69 -15.06 4.59 -40.26
CA ALA A 69 -13.71 4.13 -40.57
C ALA A 69 -12.96 3.68 -39.31
N MET A 70 -13.15 4.36 -38.18
CA MET A 70 -12.57 4.00 -36.89
C MET A 70 -13.08 2.62 -36.42
N ILE A 71 -14.40 2.40 -36.46
CA ILE A 71 -15.01 1.10 -36.11
C ILE A 71 -14.44 0.00 -37.01
N ASN A 72 -14.45 0.21 -38.32
CA ASN A 72 -13.93 -0.76 -39.28
C ASN A 72 -12.44 -1.04 -39.08
N LEU A 73 -11.64 -0.02 -38.75
CA LEU A 73 -10.21 -0.16 -38.47
C LEU A 73 -9.96 -1.03 -37.23
N ALA A 74 -10.75 -0.84 -36.17
CA ALA A 74 -10.70 -1.69 -34.98
C ALA A 74 -11.11 -3.13 -35.32
N THR A 75 -12.21 -3.33 -36.05
CA THR A 75 -12.67 -4.65 -36.50
C THR A 75 -11.63 -5.40 -37.33
N ILE A 76 -11.06 -4.76 -38.36
CA ILE A 76 -10.04 -5.36 -39.23
C ILE A 76 -8.79 -5.72 -38.41
N SER A 77 -8.37 -4.84 -37.50
CA SER A 77 -7.18 -5.07 -36.67
C SER A 77 -7.36 -6.27 -35.76
N ILE A 78 -8.51 -6.40 -35.10
CA ILE A 78 -8.83 -7.54 -34.24
C ILE A 78 -8.91 -8.82 -35.07
N HIS A 79 -9.64 -8.80 -36.19
CA HIS A 79 -9.77 -9.98 -37.05
C HIS A 79 -8.41 -10.48 -37.57
N THR A 80 -7.52 -9.57 -37.95
CA THR A 80 -6.16 -9.89 -38.43
C THR A 80 -5.29 -10.48 -37.32
N ILE A 81 -5.46 -10.02 -36.07
CA ILE A 81 -4.80 -10.61 -34.90
C ILE A 81 -5.30 -12.04 -34.67
N ASN A 82 -6.62 -12.25 -34.73
CA ASN A 82 -7.25 -13.54 -34.42
C ASN A 82 -6.95 -14.61 -35.49
N THR A 83 -6.81 -14.22 -36.76
CA THR A 83 -6.52 -15.13 -37.89
C THR A 83 -5.04 -15.24 -38.26
N ALA A 84 -4.14 -14.61 -37.48
CA ALA A 84 -2.70 -14.55 -37.76
C ALA A 84 -2.35 -14.07 -39.18
N GLY A 85 -3.11 -13.11 -39.71
CA GLY A 85 -2.92 -12.58 -41.07
C GLY A 85 -1.62 -11.79 -41.27
N ARG A 86 -1.29 -11.52 -42.53
CA ARG A 86 -0.21 -10.59 -42.91
C ARG A 86 -0.47 -9.22 -42.26
N ASN A 87 0.57 -8.60 -41.68
CA ASN A 87 0.49 -7.34 -40.90
C ASN A 87 -0.04 -7.44 -39.45
N ARG A 88 -0.03 -8.64 -38.86
CA ARG A 88 -0.40 -8.86 -37.44
C ARG A 88 0.27 -7.88 -36.48
N GLU A 89 1.57 -7.63 -36.63
CA GLU A 89 2.33 -6.75 -35.73
C GLU A 89 1.83 -5.29 -35.76
N GLN A 90 1.51 -4.78 -36.95
CA GLN A 90 0.96 -3.43 -37.11
C GLN A 90 -0.43 -3.33 -36.46
N CYS A 91 -1.27 -4.35 -36.65
CA CYS A 91 -2.59 -4.43 -36.03
C CYS A 91 -2.50 -4.52 -34.50
N GLN A 92 -1.53 -5.27 -33.96
CA GLN A 92 -1.27 -5.34 -32.52
C GLN A 92 -0.86 -3.98 -31.95
N LYS A 93 0.00 -3.21 -32.64
CA LYS A 93 0.36 -1.84 -32.24
C LYS A 93 -0.86 -0.94 -32.17
N LEU A 94 -1.77 -1.06 -33.15
CA LEU A 94 -3.01 -0.27 -33.19
C LEU A 94 -3.97 -0.65 -32.05
N VAL A 95 -4.17 -1.94 -31.81
CA VAL A 95 -5.03 -2.42 -30.70
C VAL A 95 -4.45 -2.03 -29.35
N ARG A 96 -3.13 -2.14 -29.15
CA ARG A 96 -2.47 -1.64 -27.93
C ARG A 96 -2.69 -0.13 -27.74
N LYS A 97 -2.65 0.65 -28.83
CA LYS A 97 -2.98 2.08 -28.78
C LYS A 97 -4.43 2.31 -28.36
N ILE A 98 -5.39 1.55 -28.89
CA ILE A 98 -6.80 1.62 -28.44
C ILE A 98 -6.89 1.30 -26.94
N MET A 99 -6.27 0.22 -26.49
CA MET A 99 -6.27 -0.20 -25.09
C MET A 99 -5.61 0.83 -24.17
N SER A 100 -4.61 1.57 -24.65
CA SER A 100 -3.97 2.65 -23.87
C SER A 100 -4.92 3.80 -23.54
N TYR A 101 -6.00 3.98 -24.32
CA TYR A 101 -7.05 4.97 -24.00
C TYR A 101 -8.04 4.49 -22.94
N PHE A 102 -8.02 3.21 -22.56
CA PHE A 102 -8.90 2.72 -21.52
C PHE A 102 -8.55 3.37 -20.19
N LYS A 103 -9.57 3.80 -19.45
CA LYS A 103 -9.37 4.30 -18.08
C LYS A 103 -8.59 3.26 -17.28
N ALA A 104 -7.56 3.70 -16.56
CA ALA A 104 -6.71 2.83 -15.74
C ALA A 104 -7.55 1.86 -14.91
N THR A 105 -7.17 0.59 -14.95
CA THR A 105 -7.72 -0.43 -14.06
C THR A 105 -7.57 0.06 -12.61
N ARG A 106 -8.58 -0.17 -11.77
CA ARG A 106 -8.41 0.07 -10.33
C ARG A 106 -7.22 -0.78 -9.87
N LYS A 107 -6.53 -0.28 -8.83
CA LYS A 107 -5.58 -1.02 -7.99
C LYS A 107 -6.00 -2.49 -7.93
N ASP A 108 -5.08 -3.40 -8.25
CA ASP A 108 -5.32 -4.85 -8.28
C ASP A 108 -5.99 -5.32 -6.99
N SER A 109 -6.66 -6.47 -6.99
CA SER A 109 -7.28 -7.06 -5.79
C SER A 109 -6.30 -7.12 -4.61
N ASN A 110 -5.02 -7.30 -4.92
CA ASN A 110 -3.90 -7.42 -4.00
C ASN A 110 -3.53 -6.07 -3.34
N GLN A 111 -4.05 -4.98 -3.89
CA GLN A 111 -3.88 -3.60 -3.43
C GLN A 111 -5.18 -3.00 -2.86
N LEU A 112 -6.25 -3.78 -2.79
CA LEU A 112 -7.49 -3.40 -2.10
C LEU A 112 -7.32 -3.64 -0.59
N CYS A 113 -7.71 -2.67 0.23
CA CYS A 113 -7.78 -2.86 1.68
C CYS A 113 -8.99 -3.76 2.00
N VAL A 114 -8.75 -5.06 2.22
CA VAL A 114 -9.81 -6.07 2.48
C VAL A 114 -10.11 -6.23 3.99
N LYS A 115 -9.24 -5.70 4.85
CA LYS A 115 -9.32 -5.86 6.31
C LYS A 115 -9.52 -4.50 7.00
N THR A 116 -10.33 -4.51 8.05
CA THR A 116 -10.66 -3.33 8.85
C THR A 116 -10.15 -3.51 10.27
N VAL A 117 -9.42 -2.51 10.77
CA VAL A 117 -9.04 -2.41 12.17
C VAL A 117 -9.86 -1.27 12.78
N LYS A 118 -10.48 -1.52 13.93
CA LYS A 118 -11.20 -0.51 14.72
C LYS A 118 -10.37 -0.17 15.95
N THR A 119 -10.22 1.12 16.21
CA THR A 119 -9.54 1.65 17.40
C THR A 119 -10.51 2.58 18.11
N LEU A 120 -10.61 2.46 19.43
CA LEU A 120 -11.35 3.38 20.29
C LEU A 120 -10.34 4.37 20.86
N LEU A 121 -10.69 5.65 20.82
CA LEU A 121 -9.89 6.75 21.35
C LEU A 121 -10.75 7.52 22.34
N THR A 122 -10.15 8.04 23.40
CA THR A 122 -10.72 9.10 24.22
C THR A 122 -10.79 10.42 23.43
N GLU A 123 -11.55 11.40 23.91
CA GLU A 123 -11.67 12.69 23.22
C GLU A 123 -10.33 13.42 23.09
N SER A 124 -9.51 13.42 24.15
CA SER A 124 -8.19 14.07 24.14
C SER A 124 -7.21 13.40 23.17
N GLU A 125 -7.23 12.07 23.09
CA GLU A 125 -6.42 11.30 22.13
C GLU A 125 -6.88 11.56 20.70
N TYR A 126 -8.20 11.68 20.48
CA TYR A 126 -8.76 11.98 19.18
C TYR A 126 -8.37 13.39 18.71
N ASP A 127 -8.43 14.40 19.56
CA ASP A 127 -8.03 15.77 19.21
C ASP A 127 -6.53 15.87 18.91
N SER A 128 -5.72 15.14 19.69
CA SER A 128 -4.28 15.01 19.44
C SER A 128 -4.02 14.34 18.09
N PHE A 129 -4.77 13.28 17.76
CA PHE A 129 -4.70 12.58 16.48
C PHE A 129 -5.08 13.49 15.30
N ILE A 130 -6.15 14.29 15.42
CA ILE A 130 -6.56 15.23 14.36
C ILE A 130 -5.52 16.34 14.16
N SER A 131 -4.95 16.85 15.24
CA SER A 131 -3.90 17.88 15.18
C SER A 131 -2.65 17.34 14.50
N ALA A 132 -2.22 16.13 14.86
CA ALA A 132 -1.12 15.45 14.20
C ALA A 132 -1.41 15.24 12.71
N MET A 133 -2.57 14.67 12.35
CA MET A 133 -3.00 14.47 10.97
C MET A 133 -2.88 15.75 10.12
N LYS A 134 -3.36 16.88 10.66
CA LYS A 134 -3.30 18.18 9.99
C LYS A 134 -1.87 18.67 9.84
N SER A 135 -1.02 18.50 10.85
CA SER A 135 0.40 18.91 10.78
C SER A 135 1.18 18.19 9.68
N TYR A 136 0.82 16.94 9.39
CA TYR A 136 1.39 16.15 8.28
C TYR A 136 0.63 16.32 6.95
N ASN A 137 -0.27 17.31 6.84
CA ASN A 137 -1.04 17.63 5.63
C ASN A 137 -1.95 16.50 5.10
N TYR A 138 -2.39 15.60 5.98
CA TYR A 138 -3.32 14.55 5.60
C TYR A 138 -4.77 15.05 5.61
N LYS A 139 -5.50 14.78 4.53
CA LYS A 139 -6.94 15.08 4.41
C LYS A 139 -7.84 13.99 4.99
N ASN A 140 -7.31 12.77 5.19
CA ASN A 140 -8.08 11.60 5.58
C ASN A 140 -7.43 10.89 6.77
N LYS A 141 -8.20 10.70 7.84
CA LYS A 141 -7.81 9.97 9.06
C LYS A 141 -7.29 8.58 8.75
N SER A 142 -7.95 7.84 7.85
CA SER A 142 -7.55 6.49 7.49
C SER A 142 -6.26 6.47 6.68
N ALA A 143 -5.97 7.50 5.89
CA ALA A 143 -4.70 7.59 5.18
C ALA A 143 -3.57 7.88 6.16
N PHE A 144 -3.76 8.87 7.03
CA PHE A 144 -2.80 9.21 8.07
C PHE A 144 -2.49 8.03 8.99
N LEU A 145 -3.52 7.35 9.51
CA LEU A 145 -3.32 6.22 10.40
C LEU A 145 -2.60 5.06 9.71
N ARG A 146 -2.92 4.76 8.44
CA ARG A 146 -2.26 3.68 7.70
C ARG A 146 -0.78 3.98 7.46
N ASP A 147 -0.48 5.17 6.96
CA ASP A 147 0.89 5.57 6.66
C ASP A 147 1.70 5.61 7.95
N HIS A 148 1.14 6.21 9.01
CA HIS A 148 1.76 6.23 10.33
C HIS A 148 2.02 4.81 10.88
N VAL A 149 1.04 3.90 10.75
CA VAL A 149 1.20 2.50 11.17
C VAL A 149 2.26 1.78 10.34
N THR A 150 2.25 1.96 9.02
CA THR A 150 3.16 1.27 8.11
C THR A 150 4.59 1.73 8.30
N ASP A 151 4.79 3.03 8.50
CA ASP A 151 6.13 3.64 8.57
C ASP A 151 6.72 3.61 9.99
N ASN A 152 5.88 3.49 11.03
CA ASN A 152 6.34 3.56 12.43
C ASN A 152 6.12 2.29 13.25
N ILE A 153 5.33 1.31 12.80
CA ILE A 153 5.25 0.02 13.48
C ILE A 153 6.36 -0.88 12.94
N GLU A 154 7.49 -0.86 13.63
CA GLU A 154 8.48 -1.92 13.52
C GLU A 154 7.91 -3.19 14.16
N VAL A 155 7.75 -4.24 13.36
CA VAL A 155 7.50 -5.59 13.87
C VAL A 155 8.77 -6.00 14.61
N LYS A 156 8.72 -5.95 15.95
CA LYS A 156 9.85 -6.39 16.76
C LYS A 156 10.15 -7.85 16.41
N PRO A 157 11.40 -8.20 16.06
CA PRO A 157 11.77 -9.61 15.93
C PRO A 157 11.39 -10.31 17.23
N ASN A 158 10.79 -11.49 17.10
CA ASN A 158 10.40 -12.29 18.24
C ASN A 158 11.64 -12.42 19.14
N ASN A 159 11.48 -11.96 20.38
CA ASN A 159 12.42 -12.22 21.46
C ASN A 159 12.81 -13.69 21.39
N ASP A 160 14.11 -13.98 21.34
CA ASP A 160 14.60 -15.31 21.65
C ASP A 160 14.02 -15.77 23.01
N GLN A 161 14.06 -17.08 23.25
CA GLN A 161 13.48 -17.65 24.47
C GLN A 161 14.03 -16.97 25.73
N GLU A 162 15.29 -16.54 25.70
CA GLU A 162 15.96 -15.85 26.81
C GLU A 162 15.37 -14.46 27.08
N SER A 163 15.12 -13.67 26.03
CA SER A 163 14.50 -12.35 26.14
C SER A 163 13.05 -12.46 26.61
N TYR A 164 12.29 -13.46 26.12
CA TYR A 164 10.94 -13.73 26.62
C TYR A 164 10.95 -14.06 28.12
N GLU A 165 11.86 -14.94 28.54
CA GLU A 165 12.02 -15.32 29.94
C GLU A 165 12.43 -14.13 30.82
N TYR A 166 13.39 -13.31 30.37
CA TYR A 166 13.79 -12.08 31.05
C TYR A 166 12.60 -11.13 31.26
N PHE A 167 11.80 -10.88 30.22
CA PHE A 167 10.64 -10.00 30.34
C PHE A 167 9.52 -10.57 31.21
N ARG A 168 9.32 -11.90 31.17
CA ARG A 168 8.37 -12.60 32.03
C ARG A 168 8.78 -12.52 33.50
N VAL A 169 10.04 -12.81 33.80
CA VAL A 169 10.59 -12.80 35.17
C VAL A 169 10.55 -11.39 35.76
N THR A 170 11.04 -10.38 35.01
CA THR A 170 11.06 -8.99 35.49
C THR A 170 9.65 -8.42 35.71
N GLN A 171 8.68 -8.78 34.87
CA GLN A 171 7.28 -8.40 35.07
C GLN A 171 6.68 -9.07 36.31
N ASN A 172 6.92 -10.37 36.50
CA ASN A 172 6.44 -11.10 37.68
C ASN A 172 7.04 -10.53 38.97
N LEU A 173 8.35 -10.25 38.98
CA LEU A 173 9.04 -9.65 40.11
C LEU A 173 8.46 -8.27 40.47
N ALA A 174 8.23 -7.40 39.48
CA ALA A 174 7.61 -6.10 39.72
C ALA A 174 6.20 -6.22 40.32
N SER A 175 5.39 -7.18 39.83
CA SER A 175 4.06 -7.45 40.37
C SER A 175 4.11 -7.97 41.81
N GLN A 176 5.02 -8.89 42.13
CA GLN A 176 5.19 -9.41 43.49
C GLN A 176 5.60 -8.32 44.47
N LEU A 177 6.56 -7.46 44.10
CA LEU A 177 7.00 -6.32 44.91
C LEU A 177 5.88 -5.29 45.13
N THR A 178 5.07 -5.04 44.09
CA THR A 178 3.90 -4.15 44.20
C THR A 178 2.84 -4.72 45.14
N ASN A 179 2.58 -6.04 45.07
CA ASN A 179 1.67 -6.72 45.98
C ASN A 179 2.18 -6.68 47.42
N LEU A 180 3.49 -6.81 47.62
CA LEU A 180 4.12 -6.73 48.94
C LEU A 180 3.92 -5.35 49.58
N ILE A 181 4.06 -4.27 48.80
CA ILE A 181 3.72 -2.91 49.25
C ILE A 181 2.23 -2.81 49.61
N SER A 182 1.33 -3.32 48.76
CA SER A 182 -0.12 -3.25 49.01
C SER A 182 -0.51 -3.96 50.30
N ASN A 183 0.13 -5.09 50.60
CA ASN A 183 -0.11 -5.83 51.85
C ASN A 183 0.38 -5.06 53.08
N ILE A 184 1.52 -4.37 53.00
CA ILE A 184 2.05 -3.52 54.08
C ILE A 184 1.18 -2.28 54.29
N LYS A 185 0.65 -1.68 53.22
CA LYS A 185 -0.30 -0.56 53.33
C LYS A 185 -1.64 -0.94 53.98
N SER A 186 -1.95 -2.23 54.04
CA SER A 186 -3.21 -2.74 54.60
C SER A 186 -3.16 -2.93 56.12
N THR A 187 -2.00 -2.73 56.76
CA THR A 187 -1.85 -2.71 58.21
C THR A 187 -2.02 -1.29 58.76
N ASP A 188 -2.87 -1.12 59.78
CA ASP A 188 -3.23 0.19 60.35
C ASP A 188 -2.11 0.87 61.17
N ASP A 189 -1.05 0.14 61.53
CA ASP A 189 0.10 0.63 62.33
C ASP A 189 1.39 0.73 61.49
N LEU A 190 1.38 1.61 60.48
CA LEU A 190 2.58 1.89 59.68
C LEU A 190 3.60 2.70 60.48
N ASN A 191 4.78 2.14 60.69
CA ASN A 191 5.90 2.84 61.33
C ASN A 191 6.86 3.46 60.28
N ASP A 192 7.82 4.26 60.74
CA ASP A 192 8.82 4.91 59.86
C ASP A 192 9.68 3.90 59.07
N VAL A 193 9.91 2.70 59.62
CA VAL A 193 10.66 1.63 58.94
C VAL A 193 9.84 1.06 57.79
N ASP A 194 8.53 0.87 57.96
CA ASP A 194 7.62 0.41 56.91
C ASP A 194 7.54 1.43 55.76
N ASN A 195 7.51 2.73 56.09
CA ASN A 195 7.54 3.81 55.10
C ASN A 195 8.86 3.85 54.30
N LEU A 196 10.01 3.71 54.98
CA LEU A 196 11.32 3.63 54.32
C LEU A 196 11.42 2.39 53.42
N PHE A 197 10.93 1.25 53.90
CA PHE A 197 10.93 0.00 53.17
C PHE A 197 10.03 0.06 51.92
N MET A 198 8.81 0.60 52.05
CA MET A 198 7.93 0.83 50.91
C MET A 198 8.55 1.78 49.89
N LYS A 199 9.24 2.83 50.32
CA LYS A 199 9.93 3.76 49.41
C LYS A 199 11.04 3.04 48.63
N ALA A 200 11.86 2.25 49.31
CA ALA A 200 12.93 1.46 48.68
C ALA A 200 12.38 0.44 47.67
N ILE A 201 11.27 -0.24 47.99
CA ILE A 201 10.63 -1.18 47.04
C ILE A 201 10.06 -0.42 45.84
N ASN A 202 9.43 0.73 46.03
CA ASN A 202 8.91 1.53 44.92
C ASN A 202 10.04 1.99 43.99
N GLU A 203 11.16 2.44 44.53
CA GLU A 203 12.36 2.79 43.75
C GLU A 203 12.90 1.57 42.99
N LEU A 204 12.93 0.39 43.63
CA LEU A 204 13.34 -0.86 42.98
C LEU A 204 12.40 -1.26 41.83
N VAL A 205 11.08 -1.18 42.03
CA VAL A 205 10.08 -1.45 40.98
C VAL A 205 10.27 -0.49 39.81
N GLN A 206 10.47 0.81 40.07
CA GLN A 206 10.74 1.79 39.03
C GLN A 206 12.00 1.45 38.25
N ASN A 207 13.10 1.09 38.93
CA ASN A 207 14.34 0.70 38.29
C ASN A 207 14.20 -0.58 37.45
N ILE A 208 13.47 -1.59 37.93
CA ILE A 208 13.17 -2.83 37.18
C ILE A 208 12.38 -2.50 35.91
N LEU A 209 11.33 -1.67 36.02
CA LEU A 209 10.50 -1.30 34.88
C LEU A 209 11.26 -0.43 33.87
N LEU A 210 12.09 0.49 34.35
CA LEU A 210 12.93 1.34 33.51
C LEU A 210 13.96 0.51 32.75
N THR A 211 14.65 -0.41 33.43
CA THR A 211 15.63 -1.33 32.81
C THR A 211 14.95 -2.28 31.83
N ARG A 212 13.76 -2.82 32.18
CA ARG A 212 12.93 -3.62 31.28
C ARG A 212 12.56 -2.83 30.02
N ASN A 213 12.10 -1.59 30.16
CA ASN A 213 11.73 -0.74 29.04
C ASN A 213 12.96 -0.38 28.17
N LEU A 214 14.12 -0.13 28.78
CA LEU A 214 15.37 0.08 28.05
C LEU A 214 15.76 -1.17 27.25
N ALA A 215 15.69 -2.36 27.83
CA ALA A 215 15.94 -3.61 27.12
C ALA A 215 14.95 -3.83 25.96
N VAL A 216 13.64 -3.62 26.20
CA VAL A 216 12.59 -3.66 25.17
C VAL A 216 12.82 -2.65 24.03
N ASN A 217 13.46 -1.52 24.35
CA ASN A 217 13.73 -0.44 23.41
C ASN A 217 15.10 -0.55 22.71
N ASN A 218 16.06 -1.29 23.27
CA ASN A 218 17.38 -1.51 22.67
C ASN A 218 17.29 -2.21 21.29
N HIS A 219 16.22 -2.97 21.08
CA HIS A 219 15.93 -3.68 19.83
C HIS A 219 15.15 -2.87 18.79
N ASN A 220 14.84 -1.59 19.02
CA ASN A 220 14.16 -0.77 18.02
C ASN A 220 15.19 0.00 17.15
N GLN A 221 14.93 0.13 15.85
CA GLN A 221 15.87 0.74 14.90
C GLN A 221 16.22 2.18 15.29
N LYS A 222 15.29 2.90 15.95
CA LYS A 222 15.49 4.27 16.42
C LYS A 222 16.51 4.35 17.57
N THR A 223 16.46 3.45 18.54
CA THR A 223 17.39 3.35 19.68
C THR A 223 18.72 2.80 19.20
N SER A 224 18.72 1.78 18.33
CA SER A 224 19.96 1.27 17.74
C SER A 224 20.66 2.34 16.90
N LYS A 225 19.92 3.15 16.12
CA LYS A 225 20.47 4.30 15.38
C LYS A 225 20.99 5.39 16.32
N TYR A 226 20.25 5.73 17.37
CA TYR A 226 20.68 6.70 18.38
C TYR A 226 21.98 6.24 19.06
N LEU A 227 22.01 5.01 19.56
CA LEU A 227 23.19 4.43 20.20
C LEU A 227 24.38 4.34 19.23
N ALA A 228 24.14 3.94 17.98
CA ALA A 228 25.16 3.92 16.94
C ALA A 228 25.74 5.30 16.66
N LEU A 229 24.90 6.34 16.54
CA LEU A 229 25.36 7.70 16.27
C LEU A 229 26.12 8.31 17.46
N HIS A 230 25.78 7.94 18.70
CA HIS A 230 26.38 8.51 19.90
C HIS A 230 27.60 7.75 20.43
N HIS A 231 27.69 6.45 20.19
CA HIS A 231 28.70 5.59 20.82
C HIS A 231 29.60 4.82 19.84
N LEU A 232 29.27 4.77 18.55
CA LEU A 232 30.11 4.13 17.55
C LEU A 232 30.79 5.17 16.65
N SER A 233 32.08 4.99 16.43
CA SER A 233 32.81 5.73 15.40
C SER A 233 32.41 5.25 14.01
N SER A 234 32.62 6.10 12.99
CA SER A 234 32.38 5.75 11.59
C SER A 234 33.16 4.51 11.13
N VAL A 235 34.34 4.27 11.70
CA VAL A 235 35.17 3.09 11.41
C VAL A 235 34.53 1.81 11.96
N GLN A 236 34.01 1.85 13.19
CA GLN A 236 33.34 0.70 13.81
C GLN A 236 32.02 0.35 13.09
N LEU A 237 31.27 1.37 12.67
CA LEU A 237 30.04 1.15 11.89
C LEU A 237 30.32 0.51 10.52
N ARG A 238 31.42 0.93 9.87
CA ARG A 238 31.84 0.34 8.60
C ARG A 238 32.26 -1.13 8.75
N ALA A 239 32.96 -1.46 9.84
CA ALA A 239 33.35 -2.83 10.12
C ALA A 239 32.12 -3.74 10.32
N LEU A 240 31.17 -3.32 11.15
CA LEU A 240 29.91 -4.05 11.38
C LEU A 240 29.09 -4.21 10.09
N TYR A 241 29.07 -3.19 9.23
CA TYR A 241 28.41 -3.28 7.93
C TYR A 241 29.03 -4.33 7.03
N LEU A 242 30.37 -4.38 6.94
CA LEU A 242 31.08 -5.36 6.11
C LEU A 242 30.88 -6.78 6.63
N GLU A 243 30.97 -6.99 7.94
CA GLU A 243 30.73 -8.29 8.58
C GLU A 243 29.31 -8.82 8.32
N LYS A 244 28.30 -7.95 8.41
CA LYS A 244 26.93 -8.31 8.06
C LYS A 244 26.78 -8.64 6.57
N LEU A 245 27.47 -7.90 5.71
CA LEU A 245 27.43 -8.12 4.26
C LEU A 245 28.07 -9.46 3.88
N GLU A 246 29.09 -9.90 4.60
CA GLU A 246 29.67 -11.24 4.45
C GLU A 246 28.66 -12.32 4.86
N GLN A 247 28.01 -12.17 6.02
CA GLN A 247 26.99 -13.12 6.50
C GLN A 247 25.74 -13.24 5.62
N GLU A 248 25.32 -12.16 4.96
CA GLU A 248 24.15 -12.15 4.06
C GLU A 248 24.47 -12.67 2.64
N ASN A 249 25.75 -12.78 2.28
CA ASN A 249 26.21 -13.27 0.97
C ASN A 249 26.81 -14.70 1.01
N GLU A 250 26.84 -15.33 2.19
CA GLU A 250 27.03 -16.79 2.36
C GLU A 250 25.70 -17.56 2.18
#